data_AF-A0A940QW03-F1
#
_entry.id   AF-A0A940QW03-F1
#
_cell.length_a   1.000
_cell.length_b   1.000
_cell.length_c   1.000
_cell.angle_alpha   90.00
_cell.angle_beta   90.00
_cell.angle_gamma   90.00
#
_symmetry.space_group_name_H-M   'P 1'
#
loop_
_entity.id
_entity.type
_entity.pdbx_description
1 polymer ?
#
loop_
_entity_poly.entity_id
_entity_poly.type
_entity_poly.pdbx_seq_one_letter_code
_entity_poly.pdbx_strand_id
1 'polypeptide(L)'
;MEALSETAKLIMDVFKDGKVGKNGSLLAQILLNKKNGWNRDNQDNFNQALKELEGARYIREGKNGLILTEKGYNYLYPNYKRF
;
A
#
# COMPACT_ATOMS: atom_id res chain seq x y z
N MET A 1 12.12 -12.98 -3.52
CA MET A 1 11.11 -11.92 -3.25
C MET A 1 11.42 -10.79 -4.21
N GLU A 2 10.44 -10.35 -5.01
CA GLU A 2 10.61 -9.11 -5.79
C GLU A 2 10.78 -7.95 -4.80
N ALA A 3 11.86 -7.18 -4.98
CA ALA A 3 12.14 -6.04 -4.12
C ALA A 3 11.21 -4.89 -4.50
N LEU A 4 10.35 -4.47 -3.56
CA LEU A 4 9.50 -3.30 -3.78
C LEU A 4 10.32 -2.01 -3.89
N SER A 5 9.90 -1.11 -4.77
CA SER A 5 10.45 0.26 -4.84
C SER A 5 10.26 1.01 -3.51
N GLU A 6 11.03 2.07 -3.30
CA GLU A 6 10.92 2.91 -2.10
C GLU A 6 9.51 3.50 -1.96
N THR A 7 8.97 4.06 -3.04
CA THR A 7 7.62 4.63 -3.08
C THR A 7 6.55 3.55 -2.83
N ALA A 8 6.73 2.33 -3.34
CA ALA A 8 5.81 1.23 -3.05
C ALA A 8 5.81 0.87 -1.55
N LYS A 9 6.98 0.86 -0.91
CA LYS A 9 7.07 0.66 0.55
C LYS A 9 6.36 1.77 1.32
N LEU A 10 6.51 3.04 0.92
CA LEU A 10 5.81 4.16 1.54
C LEU A 10 4.28 4.02 1.44
N ILE A 11 3.76 3.59 0.28
CA ILE A 11 2.32 3.30 0.12
C ILE A 11 1.88 2.20 1.08
N MET A 12 2.66 1.11 1.18
CA MET A 12 2.39 0.01 2.10
C MET A 12 2.43 0.45 3.58
N ASP A 13 3.33 1.37 3.93
CA ASP A 13 3.39 1.96 5.27
C ASP A 13 2.13 2.79 5.60
N VAL A 14 1.48 3.43 4.62
CA VAL A 14 0.18 4.09 4.86
C VAL A 14 -0.90 3.10 5.27
N PHE A 15 -0.93 1.90 4.66
CA PHE A 15 -1.84 0.83 5.10
C PHE A 15 -1.54 0.37 6.52
N LYS A 16 -0.24 0.28 6.87
CA LYS A 16 0.23 -0.11 8.20
C LYS A 16 -0.14 0.94 9.27
N ASP A 17 0.14 2.21 9.00
CA ASP A 17 -0.22 3.35 9.86
C ASP A 17 -1.74 3.42 10.09
N GLY A 18 -2.52 3.21 9.02
CA GLY A 18 -3.98 3.16 9.07
C GLY A 18 -4.55 1.90 9.70
N LYS A 19 -3.69 0.96 10.15
CA LYS A 19 -4.07 -0.36 10.70
C LYS A 19 -5.08 -1.10 9.81
N VAL A 20 -4.92 -0.97 8.50
CA VAL A 20 -5.85 -1.57 7.54
C VAL A 20 -5.74 -3.09 7.62
N GLY A 21 -6.87 -3.73 7.93
CA GLY A 21 -6.95 -5.18 8.03
C GLY A 21 -6.88 -5.89 6.68
N LYS A 22 -6.77 -7.22 6.70
CA LYS A 22 -6.88 -8.07 5.51
C LYS A 22 -8.18 -7.79 4.76
N ASN A 23 -8.11 -7.52 3.46
CA ASN A 23 -9.22 -7.09 2.60
C ASN A 23 -9.87 -5.76 3.03
N GLY A 24 -9.22 -5.00 3.91
CA GLY A 24 -9.63 -3.66 4.31
C GLY A 24 -9.33 -2.63 3.22
N SER A 25 -10.06 -1.50 3.25
CA SER A 25 -9.94 -0.41 2.29
C SER A 25 -9.19 0.77 2.91
N LEU A 26 -8.23 1.31 2.17
CA LEU A 26 -7.61 2.61 2.41
C LEU A 26 -8.24 3.63 1.45
N LEU A 27 -8.87 4.67 2.01
CA LEU A 27 -9.48 5.73 1.20
C LEU A 27 -8.42 6.50 0.41
N ALA A 28 -8.72 6.80 -0.86
CA ALA A 28 -7.80 7.52 -1.74
C ALA A 28 -7.34 8.86 -1.14
N GLN A 29 -8.23 9.58 -0.46
CA GLN A 29 -7.92 10.87 0.18
C GLN A 29 -6.83 10.74 1.26
N ILE A 30 -6.83 9.66 2.05
CA ILE A 30 -5.81 9.45 3.09
C ILE A 30 -4.45 9.25 2.43
N LEU A 31 -4.41 8.46 1.36
CA LEU A 31 -3.17 8.20 0.61
C LEU A 31 -2.63 9.46 -0.07
N LEU A 32 -3.49 10.26 -0.69
CA LEU A 32 -3.10 11.53 -1.32
C LEU A 32 -2.59 12.55 -0.28
N ASN A 33 -3.22 12.63 0.88
CA ASN A 33 -2.77 13.51 1.95
C ASN A 33 -1.37 13.10 2.46
N LYS A 34 -1.10 11.80 2.58
CA LYS A 34 0.22 11.29 2.95
C LYS A 34 1.27 11.56 1.87
N LYS A 35 0.92 11.34 0.59
CA LYS A 35 1.78 11.59 -0.58
C LYS A 35 2.34 13.02 -0.58
N ASN A 36 1.52 14.02 -0.24
CA ASN A 36 1.94 15.43 -0.23
C ASN A 36 3.10 15.71 0.76
N GLY A 37 3.30 14.87 1.77
CA GLY A 37 4.41 14.96 2.71
C GLY A 37 5.69 14.22 2.27
N TRP A 38 5.68 13.53 1.13
CA TRP A 38 6.85 12.79 0.64
C TRP A 38 7.79 13.69 -0.16
N ASN A 39 9.03 13.26 -0.36
CA ASN A 39 9.97 13.94 -1.26
C ASN A 39 9.46 13.90 -2.72
N ARG A 40 10.02 14.78 -3.56
CA ARG A 40 9.58 14.94 -4.96
C ARG A 40 9.66 13.63 -5.75
N ASP A 41 10.75 12.88 -5.60
CA ASP A 41 10.95 11.61 -6.31
C ASP A 41 9.85 10.60 -5.99
N ASN A 42 9.45 10.48 -4.72
CA ASN A 42 8.37 9.60 -4.29
C ASN A 42 6.98 10.10 -4.74
N GLN A 43 6.79 11.41 -4.90
CA GLN A 43 5.57 11.95 -5.47
C GLN A 43 5.44 11.66 -6.97
N ASP A 44 6.55 11.78 -7.71
CA ASP A 44 6.62 11.56 -9.15
C ASP A 44 6.46 10.05 -9.48
N ASN A 45 7.04 9.18 -8.66
CA ASN A 45 6.95 7.72 -8.82
C ASN A 45 5.66 7.09 -8.28
N PHE A 46 4.75 7.87 -7.69
CA PHE A 46 3.55 7.36 -7.01
C PHE A 46 2.69 6.44 -7.89
N ASN A 47 2.39 6.86 -9.12
CA ASN A 47 1.53 6.09 -10.03
C ASN A 47 2.21 4.79 -10.48
N GLN A 48 3.53 4.82 -10.66
CA GLN A 48 4.30 3.63 -11.02
C GLN A 48 4.32 2.63 -9.86
N ALA A 49 4.49 3.12 -8.63
CA ALA A 49 4.45 2.29 -7.42
C ALA A 49 3.07 1.66 -7.18
N LEU A 50 1.98 2.36 -7.50
CA LEU A 50 0.63 1.76 -7.45
C LEU A 50 0.50 0.58 -8.42
N LYS A 51 0.93 0.76 -9.67
CA LYS A 51 0.93 -0.31 -10.70
C LYS A 51 1.80 -1.49 -10.29
N GLU A 52 2.95 -1.22 -9.68
CA GLU A 52 3.84 -2.25 -9.14
C GLU A 52 3.13 -3.08 -8.05
N LEU A 53 2.52 -2.42 -7.07
CA LEU A 53 1.81 -3.08 -5.99
C LEU A 53 0.59 -3.87 -6.46
N GLU A 54 -0.15 -3.35 -7.45
CA GLU A 54 -1.29 -4.03 -8.05
C GLU A 54 -0.85 -5.22 -8.90
N GLY A 55 0.17 -5.06 -9.75
CA GLY A 55 0.75 -6.14 -10.55
C GLY A 55 1.31 -7.27 -9.68
N ALA A 56 1.94 -6.91 -8.57
CA ALA A 56 2.42 -7.84 -7.56
C ALA A 56 1.29 -8.39 -6.65
N ARG A 57 0.04 -7.96 -6.83
CA ARG A 57 -1.16 -8.36 -6.07
C ARG A 57 -1.10 -8.04 -4.57
N TYR A 58 -0.33 -7.05 -4.14
CA TYR A 58 -0.33 -6.58 -2.75
C TYR A 58 -1.55 -5.71 -2.45
N ILE A 59 -2.04 -4.98 -3.45
CA ILE A 59 -3.26 -4.19 -3.41
C ILE A 59 -4.16 -4.52 -4.61
N ARG A 60 -5.39 -4.00 -4.58
CA ARG A 60 -6.29 -3.93 -5.74
C ARG A 60 -7.15 -2.69 -5.65
N GLU A 61 -7.68 -2.23 -6.77
CA GLU A 61 -8.67 -1.14 -6.76
C GLU A 61 -9.94 -1.52 -5.99
N GLY A 62 -10.48 -0.54 -5.27
CA GLY A 62 -11.77 -0.60 -4.60
C GLY A 62 -12.60 0.63 -4.94
N LYS A 63 -13.89 0.62 -4.58
CA LYS A 63 -14.85 1.67 -4.97
C LYS A 63 -14.41 3.11 -4.64
N ASN A 64 -13.74 3.31 -3.49
CA ASN A 64 -13.36 4.63 -2.98
C ASN A 64 -11.85 4.72 -2.60
N GLY A 65 -11.03 3.82 -3.12
CA GLY A 65 -9.63 3.73 -2.72
C GLY A 65 -9.01 2.38 -3.07
N LEU A 66 -8.10 1.91 -2.22
CA LEU A 66 -7.30 0.71 -2.47
C LEU A 66 -7.58 -0.33 -1.40
N ILE A 67 -7.74 -1.58 -1.82
CA ILE A 67 -7.96 -2.71 -0.91
C ILE A 67 -6.63 -3.41 -0.67
N LEU A 68 -6.28 -3.62 0.60
CA LEU A 68 -5.14 -4.43 1.00
C LEU A 68 -5.46 -5.91 0.83
N THR A 69 -4.79 -6.60 -0.08
CA THR A 69 -5.04 -8.04 -0.29
C THR A 69 -4.48 -8.86 0.87
N GLU A 70 -4.81 -10.15 0.90
CA GLU A 70 -4.16 -11.09 1.82
C GLU A 70 -2.64 -11.13 1.64
N LYS A 71 -2.15 -11.09 0.39
CA LYS A 71 -0.72 -11.05 0.11
C LYS A 71 -0.07 -9.77 0.65
N GLY A 72 -0.71 -8.61 0.46
CA GLY A 72 -0.27 -7.33 1.02
C GLY A 72 -0.26 -7.31 2.53
N TYR A 73 -1.30 -7.87 3.15
CA TYR A 73 -1.39 -7.99 4.59
C TYR A 73 -0.28 -8.88 5.16
N ASN A 74 -0.05 -10.05 4.58
CA ASN A 74 1.02 -10.96 5.02
C ASN A 74 2.41 -10.35 4.83
N TYR A 75 2.60 -9.50 3.81
CA TYR A 75 3.83 -8.72 3.63
C TYR A 75 4.06 -7.72 4.77
N LEU A 76 3.01 -7.01 5.20
CA LEU A 76 3.08 -6.03 6.29
C LEU A 76 3.21 -6.68 7.68
N TYR A 77 2.59 -7.85 7.86
CA TYR A 77 2.47 -8.51 9.14
C TYR A 77 2.89 -9.99 9.08
N PRO A 78 4.16 -10.28 8.73
CA PRO A 78 4.63 -11.67 8.53
C PRO A 78 4.56 -12.53 9.79
N ASN A 79 4.53 -11.91 10.98
CA ASN A 79 4.47 -12.58 12.26
C ASN A 79 3.06 -12.68 12.86
N TYR A 80 2.04 -12.16 12.18
CA TYR A 80 0.64 -12.26 12.63
C TYR A 80 0.07 -13.61 12.19
N LYS A 81 0.54 -14.70 12.82
CA LYS A 81 -0.16 -15.98 12.78
C LYS A 81 -1.38 -15.86 13.68
N ARG A 82 -2.59 -15.86 13.08
CA ARG A 82 -3.83 -16.09 13.82
C ARG A 82 -3.72 -17.43 14.56
N PHE A 83 -3.82 -17.39 15.87
CA PHE A 83 -4.27 -18.53 16.67
C PHE A 83 -5.77 -18.74 16.43
#